data_AF-A0A9D8XL95-F1
#
_entry.id   AF-A0A9D8XL95-F1
#
_cell.length_a   1.000
_cell.length_b   1.000
_cell.length_c   1.000
_cell.angle_alpha   90.00
_cell.angle_beta   90.00
_cell.angle_gamma   90.00
#
_symmetry.space_group_name_H-M   'P 1'
#
loop_
_entity.id
_entity.type
_entity.pdbx_description
1 polymer ?
#
loop_
_entity_poly.entity_id
_entity_poly.type
_entity_poly.pdbx_seq_one_letter_code
_entity_poly.pdbx_strand_id
1 'polypeptide(L)'
;MMQRIFHLDFNFLMLTKEEIRRQLASIAAMGYNAILWELEDKVRFETIAPCIHPEALSKEEFAEILAYSRSLGLEPIPLLQTLGHGEYVLGNEDFV
;
A
#
# COMPACT_ATOMS: atom_id res chain seq x y z
N MET A 1 -18.58 -1.26 -16.03
CA MET A 1 -18.99 -0.90 -14.65
C MET A 1 -18.21 0.35 -14.26
N MET A 2 -18.83 1.36 -13.63
CA MET A 2 -18.11 2.58 -13.23
C MET A 2 -17.16 2.28 -12.05
N GLN A 3 -15.90 2.70 -12.16
CA GLN A 3 -14.89 2.52 -11.12
C GLN A 3 -15.12 3.51 -9.97
N ARG A 4 -15.09 3.01 -8.74
CA ARG A 4 -15.12 3.80 -7.50
C ARG A 4 -13.93 3.34 -6.69
N ILE A 5 -12.86 4.12 -6.77
CA ILE A 5 -11.56 3.78 -6.24
C ILE A 5 -11.33 4.58 -4.96
N PHE A 6 -10.95 3.90 -3.89
CA PHE A 6 -10.46 4.55 -2.68
C PHE A 6 -8.93 4.58 -2.73
N HIS A 7 -8.34 5.75 -2.54
CA HIS A 7 -6.88 5.89 -2.47
C HIS A 7 -6.44 5.71 -1.02
N LEU A 8 -5.62 4.68 -0.81
CA LEU A 8 -5.04 4.38 0.48
C LEU A 8 -3.54 4.70 0.43
N ASP A 9 -3.19 5.76 1.14
CA ASP A 9 -1.86 6.38 1.12
C ASP A 9 -1.06 5.94 2.35
N PHE A 10 -0.07 5.07 2.12
CA PHE A 10 0.83 4.61 3.18
C PHE A 10 1.98 5.58 3.50
N ASN A 11 2.19 6.64 2.71
CA ASN A 11 3.20 7.65 3.01
C ASN A 11 2.86 8.37 4.33
N PHE A 12 1.58 8.72 4.51
CA PHE A 12 1.12 9.43 5.71
C PHE A 12 0.54 8.53 6.81
N LEU A 13 0.00 7.36 6.46
CA LEU A 13 -0.69 6.49 7.41
C LEU A 13 0.15 5.27 7.78
N MET A 14 0.45 5.14 9.08
CA MET A 14 0.98 3.89 9.64
C MET A 14 -0.16 3.06 10.21
N LEU A 15 -0.58 2.06 9.46
CA LEU A 15 -1.70 1.20 9.81
C LEU A 15 -1.19 -0.21 10.07
N THR A 16 -1.63 -0.80 11.17
CA THR A 16 -1.42 -2.23 11.40
C THR A 16 -2.20 -3.04 10.39
N LYS A 17 -1.82 -4.31 10.18
CA LYS A 17 -2.59 -5.25 9.35
C LYS A 17 -4.07 -5.33 9.76
N GLU A 18 -4.36 -5.31 11.05
CA GLU A 18 -5.74 -5.33 11.57
C GLU A 18 -6.51 -4.06 11.20
N GLU A 19 -5.86 -2.90 11.32
CA GLU A 19 -6.41 -1.61 10.94
C GLU A 19 -6.73 -1.55 9.44
N ILE A 20 -5.80 -2.00 8.59
CA ILE A 20 -5.99 -2.07 7.15
C ILE A 20 -7.20 -2.95 6.82
N ARG A 21 -7.31 -4.14 7.44
CA ARG A 21 -8.47 -5.03 7.23
C ARG A 21 -9.79 -4.37 7.64
N ARG A 22 -9.82 -3.67 8.79
CA ARG A 22 -11.02 -2.95 9.25
C ARG A 22 -11.43 -1.87 8.24
N GLN A 23 -10.47 -1.10 7.74
CA GLN A 23 -10.73 -0.07 6.73
C GLN A 23 -11.24 -0.67 5.43
N LEU A 24 -10.63 -1.74 4.91
CA LEU A 24 -11.08 -2.41 3.70
C LEU A 24 -12.54 -2.87 3.80
N ALA A 25 -12.94 -3.44 4.94
CA ALA A 25 -14.34 -3.83 5.17
C ALA A 25 -15.28 -2.62 5.14
N SER A 26 -14.89 -1.50 5.74
CA SER A 26 -15.66 -0.25 5.73
C SER A 26 -15.76 0.35 4.32
N ILE A 27 -14.65 0.37 3.58
CA ILE A 27 -14.56 0.88 2.20
C ILE A 27 -15.44 0.05 1.24
N ALA A 28 -15.42 -1.28 1.38
CA ALA A 28 -16.31 -2.15 0.63
C ALA A 28 -17.79 -1.86 0.97
N ALA A 29 -18.13 -1.67 2.25
CA ALA A 29 -19.49 -1.33 2.68
C ALA A 29 -19.96 0.04 2.19
N MET A 30 -19.04 0.98 1.94
CA MET A 30 -19.32 2.28 1.29
C MET A 30 -19.56 2.15 -0.23
N GLY A 31 -19.38 0.97 -0.81
CA GLY A 31 -19.68 0.68 -2.21
C GLY A 31 -18.52 0.91 -3.19
N TYR A 32 -17.30 1.14 -2.71
CA TYR A 32 -16.10 1.14 -3.54
C TYR A 32 -15.83 -0.26 -4.11
N ASN A 33 -15.12 -0.33 -5.24
CA ASN A 33 -14.79 -1.59 -5.91
C ASN A 33 -13.31 -1.75 -6.24
N ALA A 34 -12.48 -0.79 -5.84
CA ALA A 34 -11.03 -0.86 -5.99
C ALA A 34 -10.33 -0.04 -4.91
N ILE A 35 -9.09 -0.42 -4.61
CA ILE A 35 -8.16 0.33 -3.78
C ILE A 35 -6.94 0.69 -4.62
N LEU A 36 -6.59 1.97 -4.66
CA LEU A 36 -5.30 2.44 -5.16
C LEU A 36 -4.32 2.45 -3.98
N TRP A 37 -3.30 1.59 -4.05
CA TRP A 37 -2.32 1.38 -2.98
C TRP A 37 -1.03 2.13 -3.28
N GLU A 38 -0.80 3.23 -2.58
CA GLU A 38 0.48 3.93 -2.63
C GLU A 38 1.43 3.29 -1.61
N LEU A 39 2.49 2.63 -2.08
CA LEU A 39 3.26 1.65 -1.29
C LEU A 39 4.54 2.19 -0.64
N GLU A 40 5.30 2.99 -1.39
CA GLU A 40 6.61 3.55 -1.00
C GLU A 40 7.52 2.57 -0.21
N ASP A 41 7.99 2.97 0.97
CA ASP A 41 8.86 2.20 1.87
C ASP A 41 8.12 1.31 2.87
N LYS A 42 6.79 1.22 2.77
CA LYS A 42 5.92 0.52 3.74
C LYS A 42 5.66 -0.94 3.40
N VAL A 43 6.16 -1.39 2.25
CA VAL A 43 6.27 -2.80 1.89
C VAL A 43 7.74 -3.14 1.71
N ARG A 44 8.19 -4.26 2.29
CA ARG A 44 9.60 -4.68 2.23
C ARG A 44 9.97 -5.16 0.83
N PHE A 45 10.53 -4.24 0.02
CA PHE A 45 11.10 -4.55 -1.28
C PHE A 45 12.61 -4.81 -1.16
N GLU A 46 13.07 -5.97 -1.64
CA GLU A 46 14.49 -6.36 -1.61
C GLU A 46 15.39 -5.36 -2.35
N THR A 47 14.89 -4.72 -3.40
CA THR A 47 15.62 -3.74 -4.23
C THR A 47 15.94 -2.43 -3.52
N ILE A 48 15.26 -2.14 -2.41
CA ILE A 48 15.46 -0.92 -1.60
C ILE A 48 15.68 -1.29 -0.12
N ALA A 49 16.30 -2.45 0.14
CA ALA A 49 16.50 -2.95 1.51
C ALA A 49 17.05 -1.92 2.52
N PRO A 50 18.00 -1.01 2.14
CA PRO A 50 18.48 0.04 3.04
C PRO A 50 17.46 1.14 3.38
N CYS A 51 16.38 1.25 2.61
CA CYS A 51 15.40 2.33 2.67
C CYS A 51 14.05 1.91 3.26
N ILE A 52 13.96 0.69 3.81
CA ILE A 52 12.71 0.12 4.34
C ILE A 52 12.35 0.79 5.67
N HIS A 53 11.09 1.20 5.84
CA HIS A 53 10.59 1.67 7.12
C HIS A 53 10.62 0.54 8.18
N PRO A 54 11.00 0.79 9.45
CA PRO A 54 11.07 -0.25 10.48
C PRO A 54 9.75 -1.04 10.68
N GLU A 55 8.62 -0.38 10.45
CA GLU A 55 7.28 -0.96 10.58
C GLU A 55 6.68 -1.43 9.24
N ALA A 56 7.48 -1.50 8.18
CA ALA A 56 7.03 -1.96 6.88
C ALA A 56 6.52 -3.41 6.94
N LEU A 57 5.43 -3.68 6.22
CA LEU A 57 4.84 -5.00 6.06
C LEU A 57 5.77 -5.90 5.23
N SER A 58 5.87 -7.17 5.61
CA SER A 58 6.48 -8.17 4.73
C SER A 58 5.65 -8.36 3.45
N LYS A 59 6.27 -8.91 2.40
CA LYS A 59 5.54 -9.23 1.17
C LYS A 59 4.42 -10.24 1.42
N GLU A 60 4.61 -11.17 2.34
CA GLU A 60 3.62 -12.17 2.75
C GLU A 60 2.44 -11.49 3.47
N GLU A 61 2.72 -10.62 4.45
CA GLU A 61 1.68 -9.86 5.14
C GLU A 61 0.86 -9.00 4.18
N PHE A 62 1.53 -8.34 3.24
CA PHE A 62 0.87 -7.54 2.22
C PHE A 62 0.06 -8.41 1.24
N ALA A 63 0.59 -9.56 0.82
CA ALA A 63 -0.16 -10.51 -0.03
C ALA A 63 -1.45 -10.99 0.65
N GLU A 64 -1.43 -11.25 1.96
CA GLU A 64 -2.63 -11.61 2.73
C GLU A 64 -3.65 -10.47 2.78
N ILE A 65 -3.19 -9.22 2.88
CA ILE A 65 -4.05 -8.02 2.79
C ILE A 65 -4.68 -7.92 1.40
N LEU A 66 -3.91 -8.11 0.33
CA LEU A 66 -4.42 -8.07 -1.04
C LEU A 66 -5.45 -9.17 -1.30
N ALA A 67 -5.21 -10.38 -0.79
CA ALA A 67 -6.17 -11.48 -0.87
C ALA A 67 -7.48 -11.14 -0.15
N TYR A 68 -7.39 -10.50 1.03
CA TYR A 68 -8.56 -10.04 1.76
C TYR A 68 -9.31 -8.92 1.03
N SER A 69 -8.61 -7.94 0.45
CA SER A 69 -9.19 -6.90 -0.40
C SER A 69 -10.01 -7.51 -1.53
N ARG A 70 -9.43 -8.48 -2.26
CA ARG A 70 -10.13 -9.18 -3.35
C ARG A 70 -11.36 -9.94 -2.84
N SER A 71 -11.29 -10.56 -1.66
CA SER A 71 -12.44 -11.27 -1.06
C SER A 71 -13.62 -10.35 -0.74
N LEU A 72 -13.38 -9.05 -0.59
CA LEU A 72 -14.41 -8.02 -0.38
C LEU A 72 -14.91 -7.40 -1.70
N GLY A 73 -14.43 -7.86 -2.86
CA GLY A 73 -14.74 -7.27 -4.15
C GLY A 73 -13.98 -5.97 -4.45
N LEU A 74 -12.90 -5.70 -3.72
CA LEU A 74 -12.04 -4.55 -3.93
C LEU A 74 -10.80 -4.95 -4.74
N GLU A 75 -10.72 -4.50 -6.00
CA GLU A 75 -9.55 -4.73 -6.85
C GLU A 75 -8.35 -3.89 -6.36
N PRO A 76 -7.20 -4.51 -6.04
CA PRO A 76 -6.00 -3.78 -5.66
C PRO A 76 -5.22 -3.29 -6.88
N ILE A 77 -4.97 -1.98 -6.92
CA ILE A 77 -4.21 -1.30 -7.97
C ILE A 77 -2.95 -0.71 -7.32
N PRO A 78 -1.74 -1.13 -7.71
CA PRO A 78 -0.52 -0.57 -7.14
C PRO A 78 -0.26 0.83 -7.70
N LEU A 79 0.22 1.72 -6.82
CA LEU A 79 0.78 3.02 -7.17
C LEU A 79 2.23 3.06 -6.66
N LEU A 80 3.14 3.28 -7.60
CA LEU A 80 4.55 3.52 -7.33
C LEU A 80 4.94 4.85 -7.94
N GLN A 81 5.64 5.65 -7.14
CA GLN A 81 6.17 6.93 -7.56
C GLN A 81 7.43 6.70 -8.42
N THR A 82 7.49 7.32 -9.61
CA THR A 82 8.55 7.05 -10.61
C THR A 82 9.27 8.29 -11.11
N LEU A 83 8.85 9.48 -10.68
CA LEU A 83 9.47 10.75 -11.10
C LEU A 83 9.66 11.72 -9.93
N GLY A 84 8.60 12.00 -9.17
CA GLY A 84 8.64 12.76 -7.91
C GLY A 84 8.24 11.88 -6.74
N HIS A 85 8.12 12.44 -5.53
CA HIS A 85 7.73 11.70 -4.32
C HIS A 85 8.59 10.46 -4.03
N GLY A 86 9.88 10.55 -4.40
CA GLY A 86 10.86 9.48 -4.27
C GLY A 86 11.81 9.66 -3.09
N GLU A 87 11.50 10.56 -2.15
CA GLU A 87 12.36 10.93 -1.02
C GLU A 87 12.76 9.71 -0.18
N TYR A 88 11.89 8.72 -0.09
CA TYR A 88 12.14 7.46 0.63
C TYR A 88 13.31 6.65 0.03
N VAL A 89 13.63 6.82 -1.25
CA VAL A 89 14.82 6.21 -1.90
C VAL A 89 15.93 7.23 -2.10
N LEU A 90 15.60 8.41 -2.63
CA LEU A 90 16.57 9.44 -3.02
C LEU A 90 17.23 10.15 -1.83
N GLY A 91 16.71 9.98 -0.61
CA GLY A 91 17.37 10.43 0.62
C GLY A 91 18.54 9.54 1.05
N ASN A 92 18.73 8.38 0.42
CA ASN A 92 19.80 7.43 0.74
C ASN A 92 20.95 7.55 -0.27
N GLU A 93 22.18 7.73 0.21
CA GLU A 93 23.39 7.89 -0.61
C GLU A 93 23.66 6.70 -1.55
N ASP A 94 23.16 5.50 -1.23
CA ASP A 94 23.30 4.33 -2.10
C ASP A 94 22.51 4.45 -3.42
N PHE A 95 21.58 5.42 -3.50
CA PHE A 95 20.65 5.60 -4.62
C PHE A 95 20.74 6.98 -5.30
N VAL A 96 21.77 7.78 -4.99
CA VAL A 96 22.01 9.13 -5.56
C VAL A 96 23.30 9.18 -6.38
#